data_AF-A0AA38YBZ7-F1
#
_entry.id   AF-A0AA38YBZ7-F1
#
_cell.length_a   1.000
_cell.length_b   1.000
_cell.length_c   1.000
_cell.angle_alpha   90.00
_cell.angle_beta   90.00
_cell.angle_gamma   90.00
#
_symmetry.space_group_name_H-M   'P 1'
#
loop_
_entity.id
_entity.type
_entity.pdbx_description
1 polymer ?
#
loop_
_entity_poly.entity_id
_entity_poly.type
_entity_poly.pdbx_seq_one_letter_code
_entity_poly.pdbx_strand_id
1 'polypeptide(L)'
;MKAPFPVSMGSFGICTQCMRALRQSVRQENSVLLARSPASSRRHLSVQQTEPRFQTQSTKSSIHLNVPTATPTNTTNLTAEIPEDASKAEAQPEHTKSKSPQRQELPTGPSVAHMQAQIQQSLRRPAMANPLASRVAQSLRKSAKGATQTYITYGETETLFKSCAAQADYTIPEDQRMGILTGQGPPKTADGIDLGHPVRDTWWFKTIGLPPTFSTWSQVAFLHMYIITVRMRAVDTTSEFQDYQRYLIEHFSSAAEDKMVLLHNMSARGVRNKYLKDLFLQWRGILAAHDEGLIKGDAVLAGAVWRNLFRGQEDVDWEKVALVVAFLRRAIAKTGNLDIKTIVRGVDGPEGIWAQSQRPLQELVDRESGFLKAPLAD
;
A
#
# COMPACT_ATOMS: atom_id res chain seq x y z
N MET A 1 18.35 -40.72 -35.70
CA MET A 1 18.48 -41.06 -34.27
C MET A 1 18.05 -39.87 -33.43
N LYS A 2 17.38 -40.15 -32.30
CA LYS A 2 16.42 -39.32 -31.55
C LYS A 2 16.99 -37.98 -30.99
N ALA A 3 16.12 -36.96 -30.96
CA ALA A 3 16.30 -35.70 -30.25
C ALA A 3 16.15 -35.85 -28.73
N PRO A 4 16.81 -35.01 -27.90
CA PRO A 4 16.38 -34.73 -26.54
C PRO A 4 15.76 -33.33 -26.40
N PHE A 5 14.74 -33.25 -25.56
CA PHE A 5 13.86 -32.11 -25.28
C PHE A 5 14.56 -30.89 -24.65
N PRO A 6 14.04 -29.65 -24.84
CA PRO A 6 14.45 -28.51 -24.03
C PRO A 6 13.77 -28.57 -22.64
N VAL A 7 14.60 -28.54 -21.60
CA VAL A 7 14.20 -28.40 -20.19
C VAL A 7 13.81 -26.94 -19.92
N SER A 8 12.68 -26.78 -19.24
CA SER A 8 12.04 -25.53 -18.82
C SER A 8 12.96 -24.67 -17.92
N MET A 9 13.16 -23.41 -18.31
CA MET A 9 13.73 -22.37 -17.44
C MET A 9 12.67 -21.89 -16.44
N GLY A 10 13.02 -21.98 -15.15
CA GLY A 10 12.19 -21.56 -14.02
C GLY A 10 11.91 -20.06 -14.03
N SER A 11 10.63 -19.73 -14.02
CA SER A 11 10.11 -18.38 -13.77
C SER A 11 10.30 -18.03 -12.29
N PHE A 12 10.96 -16.91 -12.00
CA PHE A 12 10.80 -16.22 -10.72
C PHE A 12 9.37 -15.65 -10.70
N GLY A 13 8.43 -16.51 -10.29
CA GLY A 13 7.01 -16.22 -10.28
C GLY A 13 6.56 -15.83 -8.89
N ILE A 14 5.85 -14.72 -8.81
CA ILE A 14 4.74 -14.57 -7.86
C ILE A 14 3.98 -15.90 -7.82
N CYS A 15 3.72 -16.45 -6.63
CA CYS A 15 3.07 -17.74 -6.48
C CYS A 15 1.84 -17.84 -7.39
N THR A 16 1.71 -18.96 -8.11
CA THR A 16 0.65 -19.22 -9.10
C THR A 16 -0.75 -19.03 -8.51
N GLN A 17 -0.91 -19.19 -7.20
CA GLN A 17 -2.15 -18.89 -6.47
C GLN A 17 -2.42 -17.38 -6.33
N CYS A 18 -1.40 -16.56 -6.05
CA CYS A 18 -1.53 -15.10 -5.95
C CYS A 18 -1.88 -14.50 -7.33
N MET A 19 -1.24 -14.98 -8.40
CA MET A 19 -1.58 -14.55 -9.77
C MET A 19 -2.96 -15.04 -10.23
N ARG A 20 -3.41 -16.22 -9.80
CA ARG A 20 -4.78 -16.70 -10.07
C ARG A 20 -5.83 -15.88 -9.31
N ALA A 21 -5.57 -15.55 -8.04
CA ALA A 21 -6.44 -14.71 -7.24
C ALA A 21 -6.58 -13.30 -7.86
N LEU A 22 -5.46 -12.71 -8.31
CA LEU A 22 -5.45 -11.41 -9.01
C LEU A 22 -6.23 -11.45 -10.34
N ARG A 23 -6.11 -12.54 -11.11
CA ARG A 23 -6.85 -12.70 -12.37
C ARG A 23 -8.33 -12.98 -12.16
N GLN A 24 -8.69 -13.68 -11.08
CA GLN A 24 -10.09 -13.97 -10.73
C GLN A 24 -10.80 -12.71 -10.23
N SER A 25 -10.14 -11.87 -9.42
CA SER A 25 -10.73 -10.61 -8.94
C SER A 25 -10.98 -9.62 -10.08
N VAL A 26 -10.03 -9.48 -11.01
CA VAL A 26 -10.19 -8.60 -12.19
C VAL A 26 -11.31 -9.09 -13.13
N ARG A 27 -11.49 -10.41 -13.28
CA ARG A 27 -12.61 -10.96 -14.07
C ARG A 27 -13.97 -10.73 -13.41
N GLN A 28 -14.03 -10.78 -12.08
CA GLN A 28 -15.25 -10.59 -11.31
C GLN A 28 -15.69 -9.12 -11.30
N GLU A 29 -14.75 -8.17 -11.31
CA GLU A 29 -15.04 -6.75 -11.49
C GLU A 29 -15.59 -6.45 -12.90
N ASN A 30 -15.02 -7.05 -13.94
CA ASN A 30 -15.49 -6.85 -15.32
C ASN A 30 -16.87 -7.50 -15.59
N SER A 31 -17.22 -8.62 -14.94
CA SER A 31 -18.54 -9.24 -15.10
C SER A 31 -19.65 -8.45 -14.41
N VAL A 32 -19.34 -7.79 -13.28
CA VAL A 32 -20.29 -6.92 -12.57
C VAL A 32 -20.54 -5.61 -13.34
N LEU A 33 -19.52 -5.07 -14.03
CA LEU A 33 -19.67 -3.89 -14.87
C LEU A 33 -20.48 -4.16 -16.16
N LEU A 34 -20.37 -5.36 -16.74
CA LEU A 34 -21.17 -5.75 -17.91
C LEU A 34 -22.62 -6.11 -17.57
N ALA A 35 -22.91 -6.52 -16.33
CA ALA A 35 -24.26 -6.86 -15.87
C ALA A 35 -25.14 -5.64 -15.52
N ARG A 36 -24.57 -4.42 -15.49
CA ARG A 36 -25.30 -3.17 -15.19
C ARG A 36 -25.30 -2.22 -16.39
N SER A 37 -26.12 -2.55 -17.39
CA SER A 37 -26.61 -1.57 -18.35
C SER A 37 -28.05 -1.88 -18.75
N PRO A 38 -29.01 -1.01 -18.41
CA PRO A 38 -30.19 -0.82 -19.23
C PRO A 38 -30.05 0.46 -20.06
N ALA A 39 -30.46 0.32 -21.32
CA ALA A 39 -30.40 1.32 -22.36
C ALA A 39 -31.37 2.50 -22.14
N SER A 40 -30.92 3.67 -22.62
CA SER A 40 -31.65 4.85 -23.12
C SER A 40 -33.19 4.89 -23.10
N SER A 41 -33.76 5.95 -22.49
CA SER A 41 -34.71 6.83 -23.21
C SER A 41 -34.93 8.18 -22.50
N ARG A 42 -34.86 9.28 -23.26
CA ARG A 42 -35.29 10.63 -22.88
C ARG A 42 -36.81 10.76 -22.91
N ARG A 43 -37.42 11.52 -21.98
CA ARG A 43 -38.62 12.36 -22.21
C ARG A 43 -38.82 13.38 -21.08
N HIS A 44 -39.35 14.55 -21.47
CA HIS A 44 -39.55 15.78 -20.70
C HIS A 44 -40.86 15.82 -19.87
N LEU A 45 -40.85 16.70 -18.85
CA LEU A 45 -41.94 17.52 -18.27
C LEU A 45 -43.21 16.84 -17.66
N SER A 46 -43.47 17.08 -16.36
CA SER A 46 -44.52 18.02 -15.90
C SER A 46 -44.78 17.89 -14.38
N VAL A 47 -45.04 19.04 -13.77
CA VAL A 47 -45.55 19.27 -12.42
C VAL A 47 -47.00 18.79 -12.31
N GLN A 48 -47.34 18.05 -11.26
CA GLN A 48 -48.65 18.18 -10.60
C GLN A 48 -48.59 17.64 -9.17
N GLN A 49 -48.85 18.54 -8.22
CA GLN A 49 -49.13 18.26 -6.81
C GLN A 49 -50.46 17.53 -6.66
N THR A 50 -50.48 16.48 -5.85
CA THR A 50 -51.66 16.11 -5.07
C THR A 50 -51.18 15.40 -3.80
N GLU A 51 -51.31 16.06 -2.65
CA GLU A 51 -51.23 15.40 -1.34
C GLU A 51 -52.54 14.65 -1.07
N PRO A 52 -52.47 13.54 -0.32
CA PRO A 52 -53.09 13.58 1.00
C PRO A 52 -52.17 13.08 2.13
N ARG A 53 -52.35 13.71 3.30
CA ARG A 53 -51.62 13.52 4.56
C ARG A 53 -51.84 12.15 5.22
N PHE A 54 -50.70 11.60 5.66
CA PHE A 54 -50.40 10.86 6.90
C PHE A 54 -51.02 9.47 7.15
N GLN A 55 -50.13 8.47 7.19
CA GLN A 55 -49.84 7.72 8.42
C GLN A 55 -48.35 7.35 8.47
N THR A 56 -47.72 7.71 9.57
CA THR A 56 -46.30 7.50 9.91
C THR A 56 -46.01 6.05 10.26
N GLN A 57 -45.20 5.37 9.44
CA GLN A 57 -44.35 4.26 9.86
C GLN A 57 -42.96 4.43 9.24
N SER A 58 -42.04 4.98 10.04
CA SER A 58 -40.62 5.06 9.72
C SER A 58 -39.97 3.70 9.96
N THR A 59 -39.99 2.82 8.97
CA THR A 59 -39.01 1.74 8.86
C THR A 59 -37.86 2.24 7.99
N LYS A 60 -36.93 2.98 8.60
CA LYS A 60 -35.62 3.24 7.98
C LYS A 60 -34.84 1.93 8.00
N SER A 61 -34.79 1.23 6.87
CA SER A 61 -33.80 0.20 6.62
C SER A 61 -32.44 0.88 6.45
N SER A 62 -31.73 1.07 7.57
CA SER A 62 -30.32 1.42 7.58
C SER A 62 -29.52 0.25 7.02
N ILE A 63 -28.98 0.41 5.82
CA ILE A 63 -27.93 -0.49 5.33
C ILE A 63 -26.67 -0.16 6.15
N HIS A 64 -26.49 -0.89 7.24
CA HIS A 64 -25.27 -0.86 8.04
C HIS A 64 -24.21 -1.66 7.26
N LEU A 65 -23.40 -0.98 6.45
CA LEU A 65 -22.15 -1.59 5.99
C LEU A 65 -21.23 -1.69 7.21
N ASN A 66 -21.17 -2.87 7.83
CA ASN A 66 -20.09 -3.21 8.74
C ASN A 66 -18.79 -3.28 7.93
N VAL A 67 -18.12 -2.13 7.79
CA VAL A 67 -16.74 -2.08 7.34
C VAL A 67 -15.89 -2.62 8.48
N PRO A 68 -15.11 -3.71 8.29
CA PRO A 68 -14.32 -4.29 9.36
C PRO A 68 -13.32 -3.25 9.89
N THR A 69 -13.28 -3.09 11.22
CA THR A 69 -12.21 -2.36 11.92
C THR A 69 -10.87 -2.99 11.56
N ALA A 70 -9.88 -2.17 11.19
CA ALA A 70 -8.53 -2.67 10.96
C ALA A 70 -7.97 -3.13 12.30
N THR A 71 -7.97 -4.45 12.55
CA THR A 71 -7.26 -5.02 13.69
C THR A 71 -5.78 -4.67 13.53
N PRO A 72 -5.14 -4.01 14.52
CA PRO A 72 -3.74 -3.64 14.40
C PRO A 72 -2.88 -4.89 14.18
N THR A 73 -1.88 -4.74 13.30
CA THR A 73 -0.90 -5.79 13.08
C THR A 73 0.05 -5.82 14.28
N ASN A 74 -0.28 -6.63 15.28
CA ASN A 74 0.55 -6.80 16.48
C ASN A 74 1.79 -7.64 16.13
N THR A 75 2.94 -6.99 15.99
CA THR A 75 4.23 -7.67 15.87
C THR A 75 4.86 -7.80 17.25
N THR A 76 5.13 -9.04 17.67
CA THR A 76 5.81 -9.34 18.94
C THR A 76 6.98 -10.31 18.69
N ASN A 77 8.14 -10.03 19.28
CA ASN A 77 9.33 -10.88 19.21
C ASN A 77 9.23 -12.26 19.90
N LEU A 78 8.08 -12.63 20.50
CA LEU A 78 7.90 -13.95 21.08
C LEU A 78 7.55 -14.96 19.99
N THR A 79 8.31 -16.05 19.95
CA THR A 79 8.16 -17.21 19.08
C THR A 79 6.68 -17.54 18.90
N ALA A 80 6.20 -17.57 17.65
CA ALA A 80 4.86 -17.99 17.34
C ALA A 80 4.68 -19.45 17.78
N GLU A 81 4.09 -19.66 18.96
CA GLU A 81 3.70 -21.00 19.40
C GLU A 81 2.59 -21.51 18.47
N ILE A 82 2.84 -22.66 17.88
CA ILE A 82 1.87 -23.45 17.14
C ILE A 82 1.11 -24.25 18.22
N PRO A 83 -0.24 -24.26 18.24
CA PRO A 83 -0.98 -25.10 19.18
C PRO A 83 -0.63 -26.57 18.96
N GLU A 84 -0.28 -27.27 20.05
CA GLU A 84 -0.05 -28.71 20.05
C GLU A 84 -1.34 -29.47 19.73
N ASP A 85 -1.26 -30.42 18.79
CA ASP A 85 -2.08 -31.62 18.92
C ASP A 85 -1.44 -32.87 18.27
N ALA A 86 -1.33 -33.90 19.11
CA ALA A 86 -1.30 -35.35 18.87
C ALA A 86 -0.32 -36.01 17.87
N SER A 87 0.81 -36.48 18.43
CA SER A 87 1.49 -37.78 18.25
C SER A 87 1.01 -38.78 17.17
N LYS A 88 1.97 -39.27 16.35
CA LYS A 88 2.37 -40.68 16.33
C LYS A 88 3.72 -40.90 15.64
N ALA A 89 4.54 -41.73 16.28
CA ALA A 89 5.90 -42.09 15.93
C ALA A 89 5.96 -43.19 14.86
N GLU A 90 7.05 -43.22 14.07
CA GLU A 90 7.80 -44.43 13.74
C GLU A 90 9.19 -44.09 13.17
N ALA A 91 10.16 -44.96 13.45
CA ALA A 91 11.60 -44.71 13.44
C ALA A 91 12.32 -45.17 12.14
N GLN A 92 13.33 -44.37 11.74
CA GLN A 92 14.70 -44.65 11.22
C GLN A 92 15.05 -45.96 10.43
N PRO A 93 15.98 -45.94 9.43
CA PRO A 93 17.42 -45.84 9.74
C PRO A 93 18.36 -45.07 8.76
N GLU A 94 19.56 -44.85 9.29
CA GLU A 94 20.75 -44.15 8.79
C GLU A 94 21.30 -44.61 7.42
N HIS A 95 22.01 -43.71 6.71
CA HIS A 95 23.21 -44.07 5.94
C HIS A 95 24.13 -42.86 5.64
N THR A 96 25.36 -42.96 6.18
CA THR A 96 26.69 -42.65 5.59
C THR A 96 27.10 -41.26 5.05
N LYS A 97 28.25 -40.82 5.60
CA LYS A 97 29.21 -39.76 5.19
C LYS A 97 29.36 -39.48 3.69
N SER A 98 29.34 -38.19 3.28
CA SER A 98 30.40 -37.61 2.43
C SER A 98 30.28 -36.09 2.16
N LYS A 99 31.41 -35.41 2.35
CA LYS A 99 32.02 -34.32 1.55
C LYS A 99 31.22 -33.03 1.26
N SER A 100 31.74 -31.93 1.82
CA SER A 100 31.51 -30.54 1.42
C SER A 100 31.83 -30.30 -0.07
N PRO A 101 31.08 -29.43 -0.77
CA PRO A 101 31.59 -28.73 -1.93
C PRO A 101 31.64 -27.20 -1.76
N GLN A 102 32.62 -26.64 -2.46
CA GLN A 102 33.03 -25.25 -2.55
C GLN A 102 31.91 -24.27 -2.92
N ARG A 103 32.07 -23.06 -2.37
CA ARG A 103 31.46 -21.80 -2.78
C ARG A 103 31.57 -21.60 -4.30
N GLN A 104 30.43 -21.56 -5.00
CA GLN A 104 30.33 -21.10 -6.39
C GLN A 104 29.82 -19.66 -6.39
N GLU A 105 30.58 -18.78 -7.04
CA GLU A 105 30.21 -17.38 -7.30
C GLU A 105 29.06 -17.30 -8.30
N LEU A 106 28.08 -16.43 -8.02
CA LEU A 106 26.95 -16.16 -8.90
C LEU A 106 27.41 -15.44 -10.19
N PRO A 107 26.84 -15.77 -11.37
CA PRO A 107 27.14 -15.03 -12.59
C PRO A 107 26.50 -13.63 -12.56
N THR A 108 27.32 -12.62 -12.83
CA THR A 108 26.92 -11.22 -12.99
C THR A 108 25.91 -11.11 -14.13
N GLY A 109 24.70 -10.62 -13.83
CA GLY A 109 23.70 -10.30 -14.85
C GLY A 109 24.21 -9.24 -15.84
N PRO A 110 23.61 -9.13 -17.04
CA PRO A 110 24.09 -8.20 -18.06
C PRO A 110 24.06 -6.76 -17.53
N SER A 111 25.24 -6.12 -17.54
CA SER A 111 25.43 -4.74 -17.10
C SER A 111 24.53 -3.78 -17.89
N VAL A 112 24.03 -2.74 -17.21
CA VAL A 112 23.28 -1.61 -17.77
C VAL A 112 23.96 -1.03 -19.02
N ALA A 113 25.30 -1.04 -19.05
CA ALA A 113 26.09 -0.59 -20.20
C ALA A 113 25.89 -1.47 -21.45
N HIS A 114 25.73 -2.78 -21.27
CA HIS A 114 25.52 -3.74 -22.36
C HIS A 114 24.12 -3.56 -22.99
N MET A 115 23.11 -3.30 -22.16
CA MET A 115 21.76 -3.00 -22.65
C MET A 115 21.66 -1.64 -23.35
N GLN A 116 22.36 -0.60 -22.85
CA GLN A 116 22.45 0.69 -23.53
C GLN A 116 23.14 0.59 -24.90
N ALA A 117 24.21 -0.20 -25.02
CA ALA A 117 24.90 -0.44 -26.29
C ALA A 117 23.99 -1.12 -27.34
N GLN A 118 23.14 -2.05 -26.90
CA GLN A 118 22.20 -2.76 -27.77
C GLN A 118 21.06 -1.85 -28.28
N ILE A 119 20.59 -0.93 -27.43
CA ILE A 119 19.63 0.12 -27.82
C ILE A 119 20.28 1.06 -28.86
N GLN A 120 21.52 1.50 -28.62
CA GLN A 120 22.24 2.36 -29.56
C GLN A 120 22.50 1.66 -30.92
N GLN A 121 22.79 0.36 -30.93
CA GLN A 121 22.92 -0.42 -32.16
C GLN A 121 21.59 -0.53 -32.93
N SER A 122 20.46 -0.67 -32.23
CA SER A 122 19.14 -0.76 -32.86
C SER A 122 18.70 0.55 -33.53
N LEU A 123 19.19 1.69 -33.04
CA LEU A 123 18.93 3.03 -33.59
C LEU A 123 19.77 3.34 -34.84
N ARG A 124 20.83 2.58 -35.12
CA ARG A 124 21.79 2.83 -36.24
C ARG A 124 21.47 2.10 -37.55
N ARG A 125 20.42 1.27 -37.63
CA ARG A 125 20.08 0.57 -38.89
C ARG A 125 19.28 1.47 -39.86
N PRO A 126 19.71 1.62 -41.12
CA PRO A 126 18.97 2.40 -42.11
C PRO A 126 17.66 1.71 -42.48
N ALA A 127 16.60 2.50 -42.65
CA ALA A 127 15.26 2.04 -42.97
C ALA A 127 15.18 1.60 -44.44
N MET A 128 15.11 0.29 -44.70
CA MET A 128 14.65 -0.22 -45.99
C MET A 128 13.13 -0.04 -46.07
N ALA A 129 12.67 0.74 -47.05
CA ALA A 129 11.26 1.04 -47.28
C ALA A 129 10.51 -0.20 -47.77
N ASN A 130 9.94 -0.97 -46.82
CA ASN A 130 9.01 -2.04 -47.13
C ASN A 130 7.80 -1.96 -46.17
N PRO A 131 6.54 -1.96 -46.63
CA PRO A 131 5.37 -1.73 -45.78
C PRO A 131 5.24 -2.72 -44.61
N LEU A 132 5.67 -3.98 -44.79
CA LEU A 132 5.71 -4.98 -43.72
C LEU A 132 6.78 -4.69 -42.66
N ALA A 133 7.96 -4.23 -43.07
CA ALA A 133 9.02 -3.81 -42.15
C ALA A 133 8.61 -2.59 -41.33
N SER A 134 7.81 -1.68 -41.92
CA SER A 134 7.28 -0.51 -41.19
C SER A 134 6.30 -0.91 -40.08
N ARG A 135 5.43 -1.91 -40.32
CA ARG A 135 4.51 -2.45 -39.30
C ARG A 135 5.25 -3.16 -38.18
N VAL A 136 6.26 -3.97 -38.51
CA VAL A 136 7.13 -4.63 -37.52
C VAL A 136 7.92 -3.61 -36.71
N ALA A 137 8.52 -2.60 -37.36
CA ALA A 137 9.22 -1.52 -36.69
C ALA A 137 8.29 -0.68 -35.79
N GLN A 138 7.05 -0.43 -36.22
CA GLN A 138 6.05 0.28 -35.42
C GLN A 138 5.60 -0.55 -34.20
N SER A 139 5.44 -1.87 -34.36
CA SER A 139 5.17 -2.80 -33.26
C SER A 139 6.34 -2.84 -32.27
N LEU A 140 7.58 -2.96 -32.76
CA LEU A 140 8.78 -2.94 -31.92
C LEU A 140 8.95 -1.60 -31.21
N ARG A 141 8.67 -0.46 -31.86
CA ARG A 141 8.69 0.87 -31.23
C ARG A 141 7.62 1.02 -30.15
N LYS A 142 6.41 0.47 -30.37
CA LYS A 142 5.35 0.46 -29.35
C LYS A 142 5.74 -0.40 -28.15
N SER A 143 6.28 -1.60 -28.39
CA SER A 143 6.77 -2.48 -27.32
C SER A 143 7.96 -1.90 -26.56
N ALA A 144 8.91 -1.26 -27.25
CA ALA A 144 10.05 -0.59 -26.63
C ALA A 144 9.59 0.61 -25.78
N LYS A 145 8.64 1.42 -26.27
CA LYS A 145 8.05 2.50 -25.46
C LYS A 145 7.34 1.97 -24.21
N GLY A 146 6.60 0.87 -24.32
CA GLY A 146 5.95 0.22 -23.17
C GLY A 146 6.95 -0.28 -22.14
N ALA A 147 7.99 -1.02 -22.56
CA ALA A 147 9.01 -1.55 -21.66
C ALA A 147 9.80 -0.43 -20.94
N THR A 148 10.16 0.65 -21.65
CA THR A 148 10.80 1.81 -21.04
C THR A 148 9.87 2.51 -20.05
N GLN A 149 8.57 2.62 -20.36
CA GLN A 149 7.59 3.24 -19.47
C GLN A 149 7.43 2.46 -18.17
N THR A 150 7.33 1.13 -18.23
CA THR A 150 7.24 0.26 -17.05
C THR A 150 8.44 0.43 -16.11
N TYR A 151 9.66 0.57 -16.64
CA TYR A 151 10.86 0.82 -15.83
C TYR A 151 10.85 2.21 -15.17
N ILE A 152 10.41 3.23 -15.90
CA ILE A 152 10.24 4.59 -15.36
C ILE A 152 9.22 4.56 -14.21
N THR A 153 8.04 3.97 -14.43
CA THR A 153 6.99 3.83 -13.41
C THR A 153 7.48 3.08 -12.17
N TYR A 154 8.28 2.03 -12.35
CA TYR A 154 8.88 1.31 -11.22
C TYR A 154 9.79 2.21 -10.37
N GLY A 155 10.69 2.99 -11.00
CA GLY A 155 11.58 3.91 -10.28
C GLY A 155 10.86 5.10 -9.63
N GLU A 156 9.84 5.64 -10.29
CA GLU A 156 8.99 6.70 -9.74
C GLU A 156 8.22 6.20 -8.51
N THR A 157 7.60 5.01 -8.59
CA THR A 157 6.91 4.41 -7.43
C THR A 157 7.84 4.03 -6.30
N GLU A 158 9.07 3.60 -6.59
CA GLU A 158 10.07 3.32 -5.56
C GLU A 158 10.42 4.59 -4.77
N THR A 159 10.63 5.70 -5.48
CA THR A 159 10.93 7.00 -4.88
C THR A 159 9.77 7.49 -4.02
N LEU A 160 8.55 7.45 -4.55
CA LEU A 160 7.34 7.84 -3.82
C LEU A 160 7.11 6.96 -2.59
N PHE A 161 7.28 5.65 -2.72
CA PHE A 161 7.12 4.72 -1.60
C PHE A 161 8.13 5.01 -0.49
N LYS A 162 9.42 5.17 -0.82
CA LYS A 162 10.45 5.48 0.18
C LYS A 162 10.13 6.76 0.95
N SER A 163 9.65 7.79 0.25
CA SER A 163 9.18 9.04 0.87
C SER A 163 8.00 8.80 1.83
N CYS A 164 7.01 7.99 1.43
CA CYS A 164 5.88 7.61 2.28
C CYS A 164 6.32 6.84 3.53
N ALA A 165 7.19 5.83 3.36
CA ALA A 165 7.67 4.98 4.45
C ALA A 165 8.55 5.73 5.45
N ALA A 166 9.28 6.76 5.01
CA ALA A 166 10.14 7.58 5.86
C ALA A 166 9.38 8.43 6.90
N GLN A 167 8.07 8.63 6.72
CA GLN A 167 7.27 9.54 7.56
C GLN A 167 7.09 9.05 9.00
N ALA A 168 7.14 7.74 9.22
CA ALA A 168 7.09 7.13 10.54
C ALA A 168 8.11 5.98 10.65
N ASP A 169 9.30 6.19 10.09
CA ASP A 169 10.35 5.18 10.13
C ASP A 169 10.93 5.02 11.55
N TYR A 170 11.21 3.78 11.90
CA TYR A 170 11.71 3.38 13.21
C TYR A 170 12.69 2.23 13.07
N THR A 171 13.53 2.08 14.11
CA THR A 171 14.49 1.00 14.25
C THR A 171 14.37 0.37 15.63
N ILE A 172 14.85 -0.87 15.77
CA ILE A 172 15.02 -1.51 17.07
C ILE A 172 16.51 -1.90 17.15
N PRO A 173 17.29 -1.32 18.08
CA PRO A 173 18.69 -1.67 18.27
C PRO A 173 18.90 -3.18 18.45
N GLU A 174 20.02 -3.71 17.94
CA GLU A 174 20.29 -5.16 17.95
C GLU A 174 20.33 -5.74 19.37
N ASP A 175 20.86 -5.00 20.34
CA ASP A 175 20.89 -5.32 21.76
C ASP A 175 19.48 -5.48 22.35
N GLN A 176 18.51 -4.70 21.86
CA GLN A 176 17.10 -4.78 22.27
C GLN A 176 16.33 -5.88 21.52
N ARG A 177 16.81 -6.30 20.34
CA ARG A 177 16.20 -7.39 19.55
C ARG A 177 16.60 -8.76 20.06
N MET A 178 17.88 -8.92 20.37
CA MET A 178 18.53 -10.20 20.65
C MET A 178 19.02 -10.25 22.10
N GLY A 179 18.16 -9.85 23.04
CA GLY A 179 18.36 -10.07 24.48
C GLY A 179 18.31 -11.55 24.88
N ILE A 180 19.02 -12.42 24.16
CA ILE A 180 19.16 -13.86 24.44
C ILE A 180 19.90 -14.09 25.77
N LEU A 181 20.77 -13.15 26.16
CA LEU A 181 21.52 -13.20 27.42
C LEU A 181 20.74 -12.67 28.64
N THR A 182 19.70 -11.84 28.43
CA THR A 182 18.89 -11.22 29.50
C THR A 182 17.46 -11.75 29.57
N GLY A 183 17.01 -12.49 28.55
CA GLY A 183 15.64 -13.00 28.43
C GLY A 183 14.59 -11.92 28.11
N GLN A 184 15.01 -10.67 27.85
CA GLN A 184 14.10 -9.57 27.57
C GLN A 184 14.15 -9.17 26.09
N GLY A 185 12.98 -9.15 25.44
CA GLY A 185 12.80 -8.62 24.09
C GLY A 185 12.77 -7.08 24.08
N PRO A 186 12.39 -6.47 22.94
CA PRO A 186 12.27 -5.02 22.84
C PRO A 186 11.31 -4.48 23.91
N PRO A 187 11.46 -3.21 24.32
CA PRO A 187 10.46 -2.54 25.14
C PRO A 187 9.08 -2.73 24.52
N LYS A 188 8.05 -2.91 25.35
CA LYS A 188 6.69 -3.12 24.88
C LYS A 188 5.79 -1.99 25.32
N THR A 189 4.83 -1.66 24.47
CA THR A 189 3.68 -0.83 24.86
C THR A 189 2.81 -1.57 25.89
N ALA A 190 1.86 -0.86 26.51
CA ALA A 190 0.88 -1.47 27.43
C ALA A 190 0.13 -2.67 26.78
N ASP A 191 -0.06 -2.63 25.47
CA ASP A 191 -0.73 -3.67 24.68
C ASP A 191 0.20 -4.84 24.29
N GLY A 192 1.45 -4.86 24.76
CA GLY A 192 2.44 -5.92 24.46
C GLY A 192 3.14 -5.80 23.10
N ILE A 193 2.88 -4.71 22.35
CA ILE A 193 3.47 -4.46 21.02
C ILE A 193 4.91 -3.96 21.17
N ASP A 194 5.83 -4.50 20.37
CA ASP A 194 7.23 -4.07 20.35
C ASP A 194 7.35 -2.56 19.99
N LEU A 195 8.07 -1.84 20.83
CA LEU A 195 8.34 -0.41 20.73
C LEU A 195 9.78 -0.20 20.29
N GLY A 196 9.97 0.54 19.21
CA GLY A 196 11.29 0.92 18.71
C GLY A 196 11.69 2.35 19.04
N HIS A 197 12.66 2.85 18.27
CA HIS A 197 13.16 4.21 18.33
C HIS A 197 12.91 4.90 16.99
N PRO A 198 12.39 6.13 16.98
CA PRO A 198 12.17 6.85 15.73
C PRO A 198 13.51 7.10 15.03
N VAL A 199 13.59 6.86 13.72
CA VAL A 199 14.81 7.17 12.93
C VAL A 199 15.00 8.68 12.79
N ARG A 200 13.90 9.44 12.78
CA ARG A 200 13.87 10.91 12.72
C ARG A 200 12.74 11.46 13.58
N ASP A 201 12.90 12.68 14.09
CA ASP A 201 11.84 13.45 14.78
C ASP A 201 10.82 14.00 13.76
N THR A 202 9.93 13.12 13.27
CA THR A 202 8.91 13.49 12.29
C THR A 202 7.68 14.10 12.97
N TRP A 203 6.85 14.80 12.19
CA TRP A 203 5.57 15.36 12.67
C TRP A 203 4.65 14.29 13.30
N TRP A 204 4.68 13.07 12.76
CA TRP A 204 3.91 11.93 13.26
C TRP A 204 4.29 11.51 14.67
N PHE A 205 5.59 11.52 15.00
CA PHE A 205 6.06 11.20 16.34
C PHE A 205 5.94 12.39 17.29
N LYS A 206 6.36 13.58 16.84
CA LYS A 206 6.44 14.77 17.70
C LYS A 206 5.10 15.44 17.99
N THR A 207 4.30 15.64 16.95
CA THR A 207 3.10 16.49 17.02
C THR A 207 1.86 15.64 17.23
N ILE A 208 1.75 14.52 16.52
CA ILE A 208 0.64 13.58 16.68
C ILE A 208 0.86 12.63 17.87
N GLY A 209 2.11 12.36 18.25
CA GLY A 209 2.42 11.54 19.42
C GLY A 209 2.27 10.04 19.18
N LEU A 210 2.36 9.57 17.93
CA LEU A 210 2.25 8.14 17.64
C LEU A 210 3.50 7.39 18.15
N PRO A 211 3.35 6.16 18.67
CA PRO A 211 4.50 5.39 19.13
C PRO A 211 5.28 4.78 17.94
N PRO A 212 6.62 4.68 17.99
CA PRO A 212 7.45 4.05 16.95
C PRO A 212 7.28 2.53 16.92
N THR A 213 6.21 2.05 16.30
CA THR A 213 5.86 0.62 16.17
C THR A 213 5.67 0.22 14.72
N PHE A 214 5.66 -1.09 14.42
CA PHE A 214 5.33 -1.60 13.09
C PHE A 214 3.93 -1.16 12.62
N SER A 215 2.95 -1.18 13.53
CA SER A 215 1.59 -0.75 13.23
C SER A 215 1.56 0.74 12.86
N THR A 216 2.23 1.60 13.63
CA THR A 216 2.33 3.04 13.30
C THR A 216 2.98 3.25 11.93
N TRP A 217 4.13 2.61 11.69
CA TRP A 217 4.83 2.72 10.42
C TRP A 217 3.96 2.32 9.24
N SER A 218 3.31 1.15 9.32
CA SER A 218 2.47 0.65 8.23
C SER A 218 1.24 1.52 7.98
N GLN A 219 0.54 1.97 9.02
CA GLN A 219 -0.63 2.84 8.88
C GLN A 219 -0.27 4.22 8.34
N VAL A 220 0.82 4.84 8.81
CA VAL A 220 1.29 6.12 8.28
C VAL A 220 1.77 5.96 6.83
N ALA A 221 2.49 4.88 6.49
CA ALA A 221 2.90 4.60 5.12
C ALA A 221 1.69 4.44 4.19
N PHE A 222 0.67 3.67 4.61
CA PHE A 222 -0.59 3.54 3.88
C PHE A 222 -1.29 4.89 3.69
N LEU A 223 -1.32 5.75 4.71
CA LEU A 223 -1.94 7.07 4.60
C LEU A 223 -1.30 7.93 3.49
N HIS A 224 0.04 7.93 3.39
CA HIS A 224 0.75 8.67 2.35
C HIS A 224 0.61 8.00 0.98
N MET A 225 0.70 6.66 0.94
CA MET A 225 0.42 5.90 -0.28
C MET A 225 -1.00 6.15 -0.79
N TYR A 226 -1.99 6.36 0.10
CA TYR A 226 -3.35 6.71 -0.27
C TYR A 226 -3.40 8.06 -0.98
N ILE A 227 -2.77 9.10 -0.42
CA ILE A 227 -2.69 10.43 -1.06
C ILE A 227 -2.11 10.31 -2.47
N ILE A 228 -1.01 9.57 -2.61
CA ILE A 228 -0.37 9.33 -3.91
C ILE A 228 -1.30 8.54 -4.86
N THR A 229 -1.98 7.51 -4.36
CA THR A 229 -2.92 6.69 -5.13
C THR A 229 -4.10 7.51 -5.66
N VAL A 230 -4.64 8.43 -4.85
CA VAL A 230 -5.71 9.35 -5.27
C VAL A 230 -5.27 10.14 -6.51
N ARG A 231 -4.02 10.64 -6.53
CA ARG A 231 -3.50 11.33 -7.72
C ARG A 231 -3.28 10.39 -8.91
N MET A 232 -2.78 9.19 -8.66
CA MET A 232 -2.55 8.18 -9.72
C MET A 232 -3.85 7.77 -10.41
N ARG A 233 -5.02 7.84 -9.76
CA ARG A 233 -6.31 7.57 -10.41
C ARG A 233 -6.66 8.55 -11.53
N ALA A 234 -5.95 9.67 -11.63
CA ALA A 234 -6.09 10.67 -12.68
C ALA A 234 -4.94 10.63 -13.71
N VAL A 235 -4.29 9.47 -13.91
CA VAL A 235 -3.42 9.26 -15.09
C VAL A 235 -4.24 8.93 -16.33
N ASP A 236 -3.64 9.07 -17.51
CA ASP A 236 -4.35 9.02 -18.78
C ASP A 236 -4.89 7.63 -19.14
N THR A 237 -4.22 6.56 -18.67
CA THR A 237 -4.59 5.19 -19.06
C THR A 237 -4.78 4.27 -17.87
N THR A 238 -5.75 3.36 -17.97
CA THR A 238 -6.00 2.32 -16.97
C THR A 238 -4.79 1.41 -16.76
N SER A 239 -4.03 1.11 -17.83
CA SER A 239 -2.84 0.25 -17.73
C SER A 239 -1.73 0.92 -16.92
N GLU A 240 -1.51 2.22 -17.13
CA GLU A 240 -0.53 2.99 -16.37
C GLU A 240 -0.92 3.06 -14.90
N PHE A 241 -2.20 3.34 -14.60
CA PHE A 241 -2.71 3.30 -13.22
C PHE A 241 -2.48 1.93 -12.55
N GLN A 242 -2.74 0.83 -13.26
CA GLN A 242 -2.52 -0.52 -12.76
C GLN A 242 -1.03 -0.80 -12.47
N ASP A 243 -0.12 -0.33 -13.32
CA ASP A 243 1.32 -0.46 -13.10
C ASP A 243 1.78 0.33 -11.87
N TYR A 244 1.32 1.58 -11.72
CA TYR A 244 1.58 2.39 -10.53
C TYR A 244 1.08 1.71 -9.25
N GLN A 245 -0.18 1.26 -9.24
CA GLN A 245 -0.77 0.61 -8.08
C GLN A 245 -0.03 -0.69 -7.72
N ARG A 246 0.33 -1.51 -8.71
CA ARG A 246 1.08 -2.76 -8.51
C ARG A 246 2.44 -2.49 -7.88
N TYR A 247 3.23 -1.58 -8.45
CA TYR A 247 4.58 -1.34 -7.95
C TYR A 247 4.58 -0.66 -6.59
N LEU A 248 3.65 0.26 -6.33
CA LEU A 248 3.54 0.91 -5.02
C LEU A 248 3.28 -0.10 -3.88
N ILE A 249 2.40 -1.10 -4.10
CA ILE A 249 2.14 -2.14 -3.09
C ILE A 249 3.27 -3.19 -3.02
N GLU A 250 3.98 -3.44 -4.12
CA GLU A 250 5.14 -4.33 -4.15
C GLU A 250 6.28 -3.77 -3.30
N HIS A 251 6.61 -2.48 -3.47
CA HIS A 251 7.60 -1.79 -2.65
C HIS A 251 7.24 -1.82 -1.16
N PHE A 252 5.98 -1.55 -0.83
CA PHE A 252 5.47 -1.68 0.55
C PHE A 252 5.65 -3.09 1.10
N SER A 253 5.25 -4.11 0.34
CA SER A 253 5.30 -5.50 0.79
C SER A 253 6.73 -5.96 1.06
N SER A 254 7.68 -5.56 0.20
CA SER A 254 9.11 -5.84 0.40
C SER A 254 9.63 -5.19 1.68
N ALA A 255 9.38 -3.89 1.87
CA ALA A 255 9.84 -3.17 3.07
C ALA A 255 9.18 -3.68 4.37
N ALA A 256 7.92 -4.12 4.28
CA ALA A 256 7.23 -4.75 5.39
C ALA A 256 7.88 -6.09 5.75
N GLU A 257 8.17 -6.95 4.77
CA GLU A 257 8.88 -8.21 5.01
C GLU A 257 10.26 -7.96 5.64
N ASP A 258 11.02 -6.98 5.13
CA ASP A 258 12.33 -6.62 5.68
C ASP A 258 12.22 -6.18 7.13
N LYS A 259 11.25 -5.32 7.49
CA LYS A 259 11.03 -4.92 8.89
C LYS A 259 10.61 -6.10 9.76
N MET A 260 9.78 -7.02 9.25
CA MET A 260 9.38 -8.22 9.99
C MET A 260 10.58 -9.11 10.32
N VAL A 261 11.49 -9.29 9.35
CA VAL A 261 12.70 -10.10 9.54
C VAL A 261 13.71 -9.38 10.42
N LEU A 262 14.07 -8.15 10.05
CA LEU A 262 15.18 -7.42 10.65
C LEU A 262 14.82 -6.87 12.02
N LEU A 263 13.64 -6.25 12.17
CA LEU A 263 13.28 -5.57 13.42
C LEU A 263 12.55 -6.49 14.41
N HIS A 264 11.76 -7.44 13.89
CA HIS A 264 10.88 -8.26 14.71
C HIS A 264 11.23 -9.75 14.77
N ASN A 265 12.40 -10.14 14.26
CA ASN A 265 12.92 -11.51 14.26
C ASN A 265 11.90 -12.57 13.76
N MET A 266 10.98 -12.19 12.86
CA MET A 266 9.97 -13.10 12.33
C MET A 266 10.57 -13.98 11.22
N SER A 267 11.38 -14.95 11.61
CA SER A 267 12.11 -15.84 10.70
C SER A 267 11.20 -16.83 9.94
N ALA A 268 10.05 -17.19 10.53
CA ALA A 268 9.10 -18.13 9.94
C ALA A 268 8.38 -17.53 8.72
N ARG A 269 8.69 -18.04 7.52
CA ARG A 269 8.10 -17.57 6.24
C ARG A 269 6.57 -17.66 6.22
N GLY A 270 5.98 -18.72 6.77
CA GLY A 270 4.54 -18.91 6.81
C GLY A 270 3.82 -17.81 7.59
N VAL A 271 4.39 -17.41 8.73
CA VAL A 271 3.90 -16.33 9.58
C VAL A 271 3.98 -14.99 8.85
N ARG A 272 5.14 -14.66 8.26
CA ARG A 272 5.29 -13.43 7.47
C ARG A 272 4.30 -13.36 6.30
N ASN A 273 4.12 -14.45 5.56
CA ASN A 273 3.17 -14.50 4.45
C ASN A 273 1.71 -14.27 4.90
N LYS A 274 1.33 -14.72 6.11
CA LYS A 274 0.02 -14.43 6.69
C LYS A 274 -0.10 -12.92 6.97
N TYR A 275 0.88 -12.34 7.68
CA TYR A 275 0.89 -10.91 7.98
C TYR A 275 0.87 -10.02 6.74
N LEU A 276 1.63 -10.35 5.69
CA LEU A 276 1.61 -9.61 4.42
C LEU A 276 0.23 -9.65 3.73
N LYS A 277 -0.49 -10.79 3.81
CA LYS A 277 -1.87 -10.88 3.31
C LYS A 277 -2.83 -10.02 4.13
N ASP A 278 -2.67 -10.01 5.45
CA ASP A 278 -3.48 -9.20 6.35
C ASP A 278 -3.25 -7.69 6.08
N LEU A 279 -1.98 -7.28 5.91
CA LEU A 279 -1.63 -5.91 5.51
C LEU A 279 -2.22 -5.54 4.13
N PHE A 280 -2.21 -6.45 3.16
CA PHE A 280 -2.82 -6.21 1.86
C PHE A 280 -4.34 -6.02 1.97
N LEU A 281 -5.01 -6.76 2.87
CA LEU A 281 -6.43 -6.57 3.13
C LEU A 281 -6.71 -5.25 3.85
N GLN A 282 -5.88 -4.88 4.83
CA GLN A 282 -5.93 -3.58 5.50
C GLN A 282 -5.77 -2.42 4.52
N TRP A 283 -4.80 -2.50 3.60
CA TRP A 283 -4.61 -1.51 2.54
C TRP A 283 -5.89 -1.27 1.74
N ARG A 284 -6.59 -2.34 1.33
CA ARG A 284 -7.87 -2.21 0.60
C ARG A 284 -8.97 -1.60 1.45
N GLY A 285 -9.02 -1.91 2.75
CA GLY A 285 -9.93 -1.28 3.71
C GLY A 285 -9.68 0.22 3.86
N ILE A 286 -8.40 0.61 3.94
CA ILE A 286 -7.96 2.01 4.00
C ILE A 286 -8.40 2.76 2.75
N LEU A 287 -8.16 2.21 1.55
CA LEU A 287 -8.61 2.82 0.29
C LEU A 287 -10.13 3.12 0.34
N ALA A 288 -10.95 2.11 0.67
CA ALA A 288 -12.39 2.27 0.68
C ALA A 288 -12.89 3.27 1.74
N ALA A 289 -12.36 3.20 2.97
CA ALA A 289 -12.79 4.06 4.07
C ALA A 289 -12.40 5.53 3.84
N HIS A 290 -11.20 5.78 3.29
CA HIS A 290 -10.76 7.14 3.02
C HIS A 290 -11.47 7.72 1.78
N ASP A 291 -11.75 6.91 0.76
CA ASP A 291 -12.57 7.35 -0.38
C ASP A 291 -13.98 7.75 0.05
N GLU A 292 -14.60 6.95 0.93
CA GLU A 292 -15.89 7.31 1.53
C GLU A 292 -15.81 8.62 2.31
N GLY A 293 -14.77 8.78 3.16
CA GLY A 293 -14.55 9.99 3.94
C GLY A 293 -14.31 11.24 3.07
N LEU A 294 -13.56 11.10 1.99
CA LEU A 294 -13.26 12.19 1.08
C LEU A 294 -14.54 12.77 0.45
N ILE A 295 -15.49 11.89 0.10
CA ILE A 295 -16.77 12.24 -0.53
C ILE A 295 -17.81 12.71 0.50
N LYS A 296 -17.93 12.04 1.65
CA LYS A 296 -19.00 12.29 2.62
C LYS A 296 -18.70 13.42 3.61
N GLY A 297 -17.45 13.85 3.72
CA GLY A 297 -17.05 14.98 4.56
C GLY A 297 -16.15 14.61 5.73
N ASP A 298 -15.68 15.64 6.44
CA ASP A 298 -14.58 15.52 7.41
C ASP A 298 -14.92 14.65 8.62
N ALA A 299 -16.18 14.59 9.04
CA ALA A 299 -16.59 13.69 10.12
C ALA A 299 -16.43 12.20 9.75
N VAL A 300 -16.76 11.83 8.51
CA VAL A 300 -16.60 10.45 8.03
C VAL A 300 -15.12 10.14 7.79
N LEU A 301 -14.36 11.11 7.29
CA LEU A 301 -12.91 10.99 7.13
C LEU A 301 -12.20 10.86 8.49
N ALA A 302 -12.62 11.62 9.49
CA ALA A 302 -12.15 11.52 10.87
C ALA A 302 -12.42 10.12 11.44
N GLY A 303 -13.61 9.56 11.21
CA GLY A 303 -13.92 8.18 11.59
C GLY A 303 -13.01 7.14 10.91
N ALA A 304 -12.63 7.36 9.65
CA ALA A 304 -11.66 6.49 8.96
C ALA A 304 -10.25 6.63 9.54
N VAL A 305 -9.79 7.85 9.83
CA VAL A 305 -8.50 8.13 10.47
C VAL A 305 -8.43 7.51 11.87
N TRP A 306 -9.46 7.73 12.69
CA TRP A 306 -9.55 7.21 14.05
C TRP A 306 -9.45 5.69 14.10
N ARG A 307 -10.24 4.98 13.28
CA ARG A 307 -10.23 3.49 13.25
C ARG A 307 -8.91 2.90 12.78
N ASN A 308 -8.26 3.52 11.79
CA ASN A 308 -7.06 2.94 11.16
C ASN A 308 -5.76 3.39 11.83
N LEU A 309 -5.60 4.70 12.06
CA LEU A 309 -4.36 5.27 12.59
C LEU A 309 -4.32 5.26 14.13
N PHE A 310 -5.44 5.62 14.77
CA PHE A 310 -5.59 5.67 16.22
C PHE A 310 -6.23 4.39 16.81
N ARG A 311 -6.31 3.32 16.01
CA ARG A 311 -6.77 1.98 16.43
C ARG A 311 -8.18 1.95 17.03
N GLY A 312 -9.00 2.97 16.80
CA GLY A 312 -10.34 3.07 17.39
C GLY A 312 -10.33 3.24 18.92
N GLN A 313 -9.25 3.80 19.49
CA GLN A 313 -9.15 4.04 20.94
C GLN A 313 -10.20 5.05 21.42
N GLU A 314 -10.87 4.77 22.53
CA GLU A 314 -11.93 5.63 23.08
C GLU A 314 -11.37 6.93 23.68
N ASP A 315 -10.16 6.88 24.23
CA ASP A 315 -9.44 7.98 24.86
C ASP A 315 -8.57 8.77 23.86
N VAL A 316 -8.96 8.80 22.59
CA VAL A 316 -8.22 9.53 21.55
C VAL A 316 -8.31 11.05 21.74
N ASP A 317 -7.19 11.73 21.52
CA ASP A 317 -7.18 13.18 21.35
C ASP A 317 -7.77 13.55 19.97
N TRP A 318 -9.02 14.03 19.99
CA TRP A 318 -9.75 14.44 18.78
C TRP A 318 -9.11 15.61 18.04
N GLU A 319 -8.31 16.43 18.70
CA GLU A 319 -7.53 17.49 18.06
C GLU A 319 -6.48 16.87 17.12
N LYS A 320 -5.80 15.80 17.55
CA LYS A 320 -4.85 15.06 16.71
C LYS A 320 -5.54 14.40 15.52
N VAL A 321 -6.73 13.85 15.73
CA VAL A 321 -7.55 13.31 14.63
C VAL A 321 -7.86 14.41 13.61
N ALA A 322 -8.30 15.58 14.08
CA ALA A 322 -8.60 16.73 13.23
C ALA A 322 -7.36 17.24 12.46
N LEU A 323 -6.19 17.30 13.11
CA LEU A 323 -4.92 17.64 12.46
C LEU A 323 -4.60 16.67 11.31
N VAL A 324 -4.78 15.36 11.51
CA VAL A 324 -4.53 14.36 10.46
C VAL A 324 -5.54 14.47 9.32
N VAL A 325 -6.81 14.76 9.61
CA VAL A 325 -7.84 15.03 8.58
C VAL A 325 -7.47 16.26 7.76
N ALA A 326 -7.06 17.34 8.42
CA ALA A 326 -6.64 18.56 7.76
C ALA A 326 -5.38 18.35 6.90
N PHE A 327 -4.41 17.58 7.40
CA PHE A 327 -3.25 17.13 6.64
C PHE A 327 -3.66 16.38 5.36
N LEU A 328 -4.51 15.35 5.47
CA LEU A 328 -5.01 14.57 4.34
C LEU A 328 -5.65 15.44 3.27
N ARG A 329 -6.57 16.33 3.67
CA ARG A 329 -7.26 17.25 2.76
C ARG A 329 -6.27 18.15 2.01
N ARG A 330 -5.32 18.76 2.74
CA ARG A 330 -4.31 19.64 2.13
C ARG A 330 -3.36 18.87 1.21
N ALA A 331 -2.89 17.70 1.63
CA ALA A 331 -1.98 16.89 0.85
C ALA A 331 -2.63 16.42 -0.46
N ILE A 332 -3.86 15.91 -0.41
CA ILE A 332 -4.63 15.52 -1.60
C ILE A 332 -4.85 16.71 -2.53
N ALA A 333 -5.25 17.88 -2.00
CA ALA A 333 -5.45 19.08 -2.79
C ALA A 333 -4.16 19.56 -3.48
N LYS A 334 -3.02 19.49 -2.78
CA LYS A 334 -1.70 19.82 -3.33
C LYS A 334 -1.29 18.85 -4.43
N THR A 335 -1.36 17.54 -4.17
CA THR A 335 -0.97 16.52 -5.15
C THR A 335 -1.91 16.47 -6.35
N GLY A 336 -3.19 16.78 -6.17
CA GLY A 336 -4.22 16.73 -7.21
C GLY A 336 -3.94 17.63 -8.41
N ASN A 337 -3.17 18.71 -8.20
CA ASN A 337 -2.87 19.71 -9.23
C ASN A 337 -1.50 19.51 -9.93
N LEU A 338 -0.76 18.46 -9.58
CA LEU A 338 0.61 18.25 -10.07
C LEU A 338 0.70 16.98 -10.92
N ASP A 339 1.58 16.93 -11.92
CA ASP A 339 1.92 15.67 -12.58
C ASP A 339 2.82 14.79 -11.69
N ILE A 340 2.86 13.48 -11.97
CA ILE A 340 3.59 12.51 -11.13
C ILE A 340 5.08 12.84 -11.06
N LYS A 341 5.71 13.32 -12.13
CA LYS A 341 7.15 13.64 -12.14
C LYS A 341 7.45 14.83 -11.25
N THR A 342 6.57 15.83 -11.25
CA THR A 342 6.67 16.97 -10.35
C THR A 342 6.51 16.54 -8.89
N ILE A 343 5.57 15.63 -8.61
CA ILE A 343 5.42 15.05 -7.25
C ILE A 343 6.70 14.31 -6.85
N VAL A 344 7.21 13.40 -7.67
CA VAL A 344 8.45 12.64 -7.39
C VAL A 344 9.62 13.55 -7.04
N ARG A 345 9.77 14.70 -7.71
CA ARG A 345 10.86 15.66 -7.47
C ARG A 345 10.66 16.54 -6.24
N GLY A 346 9.41 16.77 -5.82
CA GLY A 346 9.05 17.76 -4.80
C GLY A 346 8.32 17.19 -3.59
N VAL A 347 8.26 15.85 -3.45
CA VAL A 347 7.51 15.21 -2.36
C VAL A 347 8.18 15.43 -1.00
N ASP A 348 9.51 15.37 -0.96
CA ASP A 348 10.33 15.52 0.24
C ASP A 348 10.98 16.90 0.36
N GLY A 349 11.59 17.16 1.52
CA GLY A 349 12.31 18.39 1.83
C GLY A 349 11.50 19.38 2.67
N PRO A 350 12.13 20.47 3.16
CA PRO A 350 11.48 21.46 4.01
C PRO A 350 10.35 22.21 3.30
N GLU A 351 10.50 22.39 1.98
CA GLU A 351 9.49 22.95 1.08
C GLU A 351 8.77 21.85 0.27
N GLY A 352 8.90 20.59 0.67
CA GLY A 352 8.25 19.46 0.00
C GLY A 352 6.76 19.39 0.27
N ILE A 353 6.04 18.60 -0.51
CA ILE A 353 4.58 18.42 -0.40
C ILE A 353 4.18 18.01 1.03
N TRP A 354 4.92 17.10 1.67
CA TRP A 354 4.61 16.67 3.03
C TRP A 354 4.76 17.80 4.06
N ALA A 355 5.89 18.49 4.05
CA ALA A 355 6.17 19.57 4.99
C ALA A 355 5.19 20.75 4.82
N GLN A 356 4.89 21.13 3.58
CA GLN A 356 3.90 22.18 3.31
C GLN A 356 2.47 21.78 3.68
N SER A 357 2.14 20.48 3.64
CA SER A 357 0.81 20.00 4.04
C SER A 357 0.61 20.03 5.55
N GLN A 358 1.70 20.12 6.33
CA GLN A 358 1.68 20.17 7.80
C GLN A 358 1.61 21.59 8.38
N ARG A 359 1.75 22.64 7.57
CA ARG A 359 1.92 24.03 8.06
C ARG A 359 0.91 25.04 7.49
N PRO A 360 0.33 25.94 8.31
CA PRO A 360 -0.02 25.75 9.71
C PRO A 360 -1.35 24.99 9.79
N LEU A 361 -1.31 23.74 10.27
CA LEU A 361 -2.53 22.97 10.53
C LEU A 361 -3.16 23.33 11.87
N GLN A 362 -2.34 23.63 12.88
CA GLN A 362 -2.82 23.99 14.21
C GLN A 362 -3.74 25.22 14.17
N GLU A 363 -3.30 26.29 13.51
CA GLU A 363 -4.11 27.49 13.29
C GLU A 363 -5.42 27.25 12.52
N LEU A 364 -5.53 26.14 11.78
CA LEU A 364 -6.77 25.77 11.11
C LEU A 364 -7.71 25.01 12.05
N VAL A 365 -7.17 24.12 12.87
CA VAL A 365 -7.93 23.33 13.85
C VAL A 365 -8.41 24.19 15.02
N ASP A 366 -7.62 25.17 15.45
CA ASP A 366 -7.94 26.10 16.55
C ASP A 366 -9.05 27.11 16.18
N ARG A 367 -9.39 27.25 14.90
CA ARG A 367 -10.44 28.19 14.47
C ARG A 367 -11.81 27.69 14.92
N GLU A 368 -12.57 28.59 15.54
CA GLU A 368 -13.98 28.32 15.82
C GLU A 368 -14.75 28.02 14.53
N SER A 369 -15.47 26.90 14.56
CA SER A 369 -16.37 26.51 13.50
C SER A 369 -17.54 27.49 13.43
N GLY A 370 -17.68 28.21 12.31
CA GLY A 370 -18.83 29.10 12.08
C GLY A 370 -20.19 28.38 12.02
N PHE A 371 -20.20 27.05 11.98
CA PHE A 371 -21.42 26.22 11.94
C PHE A 371 -21.74 25.53 13.26
N LEU A 372 -20.78 25.45 14.19
CA LEU A 372 -21.04 25.00 15.56
C LEU A 372 -21.54 26.20 16.35
N LYS A 373 -22.88 26.35 16.45
CA LYS A 373 -23.44 27.13 17.56
C LYS A 373 -22.95 26.48 18.85
N ALA A 374 -22.54 27.30 19.83
CA ALA A 374 -22.00 26.91 21.14
C ALA A 374 -22.67 25.65 21.73
N PRO A 375 -21.95 24.86 22.55
CA PRO A 375 -22.32 23.47 22.84
C PRO A 375 -23.75 23.35 23.39
N LEU A 376 -24.38 22.22 23.09
CA LEU A 376 -25.41 21.64 23.95
C LEU A 376 -24.82 21.64 25.38
N ALA A 377 -25.30 22.53 26.24
CA ALA A 377 -24.85 22.62 27.62
C ALA A 377 -25.09 21.26 28.31
N ASP A 378 -24.03 20.79 28.96
CA ASP A 378 -23.82 19.57 29.78
C ASP A 378 -24.91 18.48 29.85
#